data_AF-A0A6M2F752-F1
#
_entry.id   AF-A0A6M2F752-F1
#
_cell.length_a   1.000
_cell.length_b   1.000
_cell.length_c   1.000
_cell.angle_alpha   90.00
_cell.angle_beta   90.00
_cell.angle_gamma   90.00
#
_symmetry.space_group_name_H-M   'P 1'
#
loop_
_entity.id
_entity.type
_entity.pdbx_description
1 polymer ?
#
loop_
_entity_poly.entity_id
_entity_poly.type
_entity_poly.pdbx_seq_one_letter_code
_entity_poly.pdbx_strand_id
1 'polypeptide(L)'
;MFAELCASASPENPHLTLTKFFTLQQLIDQPNVTAPLKDKSLQSFTHFSSPETQKTSKKTSPSKAKATSKSPKPSMELSATEKQEWAKGDGKKEIKELQQTLLNETRAWFLRFLEGALDAGFHVAAQEKKGKDFATQRMEPENNHIAVALSQLKHANEWLDILRSKLSSEDNNELVETVDRLKQKIYACLLAHVDSAASALENRSNRG
;
A
#
# COMPACT_ATOMS: atom_id res chain seq x y z
N MET A 1 -4.81 -8.93 0.91
CA MET A 1 -3.83 -7.89 0.54
C MET A 1 -2.96 -7.47 1.71
N PHE A 2 -3.48 -6.90 2.82
CA PHE A 2 -2.60 -6.49 3.94
C PHE A 2 -1.83 -7.65 4.59
N ALA A 3 -2.48 -8.78 4.86
CA ALA A 3 -1.80 -9.97 5.41
C ALA A 3 -0.70 -10.53 4.48
N GLU A 4 -0.95 -10.52 3.17
CA GLU A 4 0.02 -10.94 2.16
C GLU A 4 1.19 -9.96 2.03
N LEU A 5 0.93 -8.67 2.17
CA LEU A 5 1.95 -7.64 2.25
C LEU A 5 2.87 -7.88 3.45
N CYS A 6 2.29 -8.13 4.63
CA CYS A 6 3.07 -8.44 5.84
C CYS A 6 3.88 -9.72 5.68
N ALA A 7 3.28 -10.78 5.12
CA ALA A 7 3.95 -12.08 4.94
C ALA A 7 5.09 -12.04 3.90
N SER A 8 5.00 -11.17 2.90
CA SER A 8 6.02 -11.01 1.86
C SER A 8 7.00 -9.86 2.12
N ALA A 9 6.90 -9.20 3.28
CA ALA A 9 7.78 -8.09 3.61
C ALA A 9 9.17 -8.57 4.03
N SER A 10 10.21 -7.97 3.46
CA SER A 10 11.60 -8.18 3.86
C SER A 10 12.26 -6.82 4.06
N PRO A 11 12.74 -6.51 5.29
CA PRO A 11 13.50 -5.29 5.56
C PRO A 11 14.78 -5.18 4.73
N GLU A 12 15.38 -6.30 4.34
CA GLU A 12 16.62 -6.38 3.56
C GLU A 12 16.41 -6.09 2.06
N ASN A 13 15.18 -6.24 1.57
CA ASN A 13 14.80 -5.86 0.21
C ASN A 13 13.47 -5.08 0.23
N PRO A 14 13.52 -3.79 0.67
CA PRO A 14 12.30 -3.07 1.01
C PRO A 14 11.52 -2.57 -0.21
N HIS A 15 12.11 -2.60 -1.41
CA HIS A 15 11.56 -1.97 -2.60
C HIS A 15 10.17 -2.47 -2.98
N LEU A 16 9.95 -3.79 -2.95
CA LEU A 16 8.67 -4.38 -3.31
C LEU A 16 7.61 -4.06 -2.25
N THR A 17 7.98 -4.13 -0.98
CA THR A 17 7.10 -3.88 0.15
C THR A 17 6.62 -2.43 0.17
N LEU A 18 7.51 -1.47 -0.08
CA LEU A 18 7.17 -0.05 -0.20
C LEU A 18 6.14 0.19 -1.30
N THR A 19 6.38 -0.35 -2.50
CA THR A 19 5.44 -0.20 -3.63
C THR A 19 4.06 -0.76 -3.27
N LYS A 20 4.00 -1.99 -2.73
CA LYS A 20 2.73 -2.61 -2.34
C LYS A 20 2.01 -1.83 -1.23
N PHE A 21 2.74 -1.30 -0.26
CA PHE A 21 2.18 -0.48 0.81
C PHE A 21 1.52 0.78 0.26
N PHE A 22 2.21 1.55 -0.59
CA PHE A 22 1.63 2.77 -1.15
C PHE A 22 0.42 2.51 -2.05
N THR A 23 0.42 1.40 -2.81
CA THR A 23 -0.76 0.95 -3.55
C THR A 23 -1.93 0.64 -2.61
N LEU A 24 -1.69 -0.10 -1.52
CA LEU A 24 -2.72 -0.42 -0.54
C LEU A 24 -3.29 0.84 0.12
N GLN A 25 -2.43 1.78 0.51
CA GLN A 25 -2.84 3.04 1.12
C GLN A 25 -3.73 3.85 0.16
N GLN A 26 -3.36 3.95 -1.11
CA GLN A 26 -4.17 4.62 -2.13
C GLN A 26 -5.54 3.95 -2.30
N LEU A 27 -5.62 2.62 -2.26
CA LEU A 27 -6.88 1.88 -2.36
C LEU A 27 -7.78 2.10 -1.15
N ILE A 28 -7.22 2.18 0.05
CA ILE A 28 -7.98 2.43 1.29
C ILE A 28 -8.49 3.88 1.32
N ASP A 29 -7.69 4.83 0.85
CA ASP A 29 -8.07 6.25 0.81
C ASP A 29 -9.05 6.59 -0.33
N GLN A 30 -9.39 5.64 -1.23
CA GLN A 30 -10.43 5.84 -2.24
C GLN A 30 -11.83 5.91 -1.58
N PRO A 31 -12.63 6.95 -1.87
CA PRO A 31 -14.03 6.95 -1.48
C PRO A 31 -14.74 5.83 -2.27
N ASN A 32 -15.29 4.82 -1.58
CA ASN A 32 -16.05 3.73 -2.22
C ASN A 32 -17.12 4.29 -3.19
N VAL A 33 -16.83 4.31 -4.50
CA VAL A 33 -17.81 4.60 -5.54
C VAL A 33 -18.53 3.30 -5.84
N THR A 34 -19.67 3.08 -5.19
CA THR A 34 -20.63 2.04 -5.58
C THR A 34 -21.32 2.47 -6.88
N ALA A 35 -20.69 2.27 -8.04
CA ALA A 35 -21.31 2.33 -9.36
C ALA A 35 -20.43 1.59 -10.40
N PRO A 36 -21.04 0.94 -11.40
CA PRO A 36 -20.38 -0.08 -12.21
C PRO A 36 -19.24 0.51 -13.05
N LEU A 37 -18.15 -0.24 -13.10
CA LEU A 37 -17.04 -0.16 -14.04
C LEU A 37 -17.36 0.72 -15.26
N LYS A 38 -16.90 1.97 -15.22
CA LYS A 38 -16.73 2.79 -16.41
C LYS A 38 -15.27 3.19 -16.47
N ASP A 39 -14.57 2.48 -17.35
CA ASP A 39 -13.28 2.84 -17.92
C ASP A 39 -13.19 4.34 -18.16
N LYS A 40 -12.56 5.08 -17.25
CA LYS A 40 -11.94 6.37 -17.53
C LYS A 40 -10.71 6.59 -16.65
N SER A 41 -9.57 6.36 -17.30
CA SER A 41 -8.28 7.01 -17.06
C SER A 41 -7.40 6.44 -15.94
N LEU A 42 -6.88 5.24 -16.19
CA LEU A 42 -5.50 4.91 -15.80
C LEU A 42 -4.57 5.35 -16.95
N GLN A 43 -3.99 6.54 -16.84
CA GLN A 43 -2.84 6.94 -17.67
C GLN A 43 -1.67 7.29 -16.76
N SER A 44 -1.03 6.26 -16.23
CA SER A 44 0.43 6.25 -16.07
C SER A 44 0.89 4.80 -15.94
N PHE A 45 1.44 4.29 -17.04
CA PHE A 45 2.40 3.20 -17.13
C PHE A 45 1.98 1.82 -16.59
N THR A 46 1.57 0.93 -17.50
CA THR A 46 2.27 -0.35 -17.78
C THR A 46 1.63 -0.98 -19.01
N HIS A 47 2.41 -1.08 -20.08
CA HIS A 47 2.03 -1.64 -21.37
C HIS A 47 2.36 -3.13 -21.38
N PHE A 48 1.42 -4.02 -21.05
CA PHE A 48 1.47 -5.42 -21.49
C PHE A 48 0.07 -5.99 -21.71
N SER A 49 -0.15 -6.44 -22.93
CA SER A 49 -1.39 -6.94 -23.50
C SER A 49 -1.86 -8.23 -22.82
N SER A 50 -3.14 -8.29 -22.49
CA SER A 50 -3.94 -9.52 -22.41
C SER A 50 -4.58 -9.80 -23.78
N PRO A 51 -5.12 -10.99 -24.08
CA PRO A 51 -6.58 -11.06 -23.99
C PRO A 51 -7.16 -12.34 -23.38
N GLU A 52 -8.23 -12.08 -22.65
CA GLU A 52 -9.14 -12.96 -21.94
C GLU A 52 -10.20 -13.59 -22.89
N THR A 53 -10.77 -14.69 -22.42
CA THR A 53 -11.86 -15.49 -22.98
C THR A 53 -13.22 -14.78 -22.85
N GLN A 54 -14.16 -14.88 -23.81
CA GLN A 54 -15.60 -14.55 -23.55
C GLN A 54 -16.62 -15.33 -24.41
N LYS A 55 -17.66 -15.83 -23.72
CA LYS A 55 -19.05 -16.13 -24.16
C LYS A 55 -19.85 -16.38 -22.86
N THR A 56 -21.10 -15.98 -22.60
CA THR A 56 -22.27 -15.58 -23.40
C THR A 56 -23.27 -14.86 -22.49
N SER A 57 -24.19 -14.10 -23.11
CA SER A 57 -25.17 -13.21 -22.48
C SER A 57 -26.60 -13.79 -22.36
N LYS A 58 -27.26 -13.44 -21.25
CA LYS A 58 -28.63 -12.87 -21.08
C LYS A 58 -29.94 -13.66 -21.35
N LYS A 59 -30.80 -13.49 -20.32
CA LYS A 59 -32.24 -13.12 -20.29
C LYS A 59 -33.31 -14.19 -20.49
N THR A 60 -34.27 -14.23 -19.55
CA THR A 60 -35.70 -14.46 -19.84
C THR A 60 -36.56 -13.82 -18.73
N SER A 61 -37.52 -12.99 -19.13
CA SER A 61 -38.64 -12.48 -18.31
C SER A 61 -39.79 -13.49 -18.35
N PRO A 62 -40.75 -13.48 -17.40
CA PRO A 62 -42.15 -13.36 -17.85
C PRO A 62 -43.13 -12.65 -16.89
N SER A 63 -44.30 -12.42 -17.47
CA SER A 63 -45.45 -11.61 -17.13
C SER A 63 -46.53 -12.23 -16.23
N LYS A 64 -47.19 -11.37 -15.44
CA LYS A 64 -48.64 -11.23 -15.12
C LYS A 64 -49.53 -12.48 -15.02
N ALA A 65 -50.16 -12.70 -13.85
CA ALA A 65 -51.51 -13.24 -13.71
C ALA A 65 -52.15 -12.84 -12.36
N LYS A 66 -53.48 -12.67 -12.36
CA LYS A 66 -54.35 -12.23 -11.25
C LYS A 66 -55.21 -13.41 -10.80
N ALA A 67 -55.33 -13.67 -9.50
CA ALA A 67 -56.44 -14.46 -8.94
C ALA A 67 -56.63 -14.15 -7.44
N THR A 68 -57.89 -13.97 -7.06
CA THR A 68 -58.44 -13.75 -5.71
C THR A 68 -58.78 -15.06 -5.01
N SER A 69 -58.50 -15.18 -3.71
CA SER A 69 -59.29 -15.98 -2.76
C SER A 69 -59.01 -15.56 -1.30
N LYS A 70 -60.04 -15.65 -0.46
CA LYS A 70 -60.08 -15.21 0.94
C LYS A 70 -60.03 -16.41 1.91
N SER A 71 -59.43 -16.17 3.09
CA SER A 71 -59.66 -16.79 4.43
C SER A 71 -58.86 -18.06 4.80
N PRO A 72 -58.67 -18.42 6.10
CA PRO A 72 -58.24 -17.62 7.27
C PRO A 72 -56.97 -18.20 7.97
N LYS A 73 -56.36 -17.40 8.86
CA LYS A 73 -55.15 -17.70 9.67
C LYS A 73 -55.26 -18.99 10.53
N PRO A 74 -54.10 -19.59 10.85
CA PRO A 74 -53.72 -19.77 12.24
C PRO A 74 -52.51 -18.89 12.58
N SER A 75 -52.67 -18.10 13.63
CA SER A 75 -51.67 -17.20 14.19
C SER A 75 -50.54 -18.02 14.81
N MET A 76 -49.44 -18.18 14.11
CA MET A 76 -48.14 -18.47 14.72
C MET A 76 -47.45 -17.11 14.87
N GLU A 77 -47.60 -16.54 16.05
CA GLU A 77 -47.03 -15.25 16.45
C GLU A 77 -45.51 -15.42 16.64
N LEU A 78 -44.79 -15.57 15.53
CA LEU A 78 -43.36 -15.25 15.51
C LEU A 78 -43.29 -13.73 15.55
N SER A 79 -43.00 -13.21 16.73
CA SER A 79 -42.90 -11.78 17.00
C SER A 79 -42.07 -11.11 15.89
N ALA A 80 -42.66 -10.15 15.18
CA ALA A 80 -41.99 -9.40 14.12
C ALA A 80 -40.73 -8.66 14.63
N THR A 81 -40.58 -8.55 15.94
CA THR A 81 -39.43 -8.03 16.67
C THR A 81 -38.16 -8.85 16.51
N GLU A 82 -38.24 -10.18 16.36
CA GLU A 82 -37.05 -11.05 16.30
C GLU A 82 -36.39 -11.05 14.91
N LYS A 83 -37.17 -10.86 13.84
CA LYS A 83 -36.65 -10.84 12.45
C LYS A 83 -35.96 -9.53 12.05
N GLN A 84 -36.13 -8.46 12.83
CA GLN A 84 -35.67 -7.12 12.45
C GLN A 84 -34.33 -6.73 13.09
N GLU A 85 -33.79 -7.55 13.99
CA GLU A 85 -32.58 -7.24 14.74
C GLU A 85 -31.29 -7.30 13.88
N TRP A 86 -31.24 -8.19 12.89
CA TRP A 86 -30.12 -8.30 11.92
C TRP A 86 -29.99 -7.11 10.94
N ALA A 87 -30.99 -6.23 10.89
CA ALA A 87 -31.03 -5.09 9.97
C ALA A 87 -30.81 -3.73 10.66
N LYS A 88 -30.51 -3.72 11.96
CA LYS A 88 -30.37 -2.48 12.77
C LYS A 88 -28.94 -1.91 12.84
N GLY A 89 -27.96 -2.53 12.19
CA GLY A 89 -26.61 -1.97 12.10
C GLY A 89 -26.54 -0.86 11.04
N ASP A 90 -25.98 0.30 11.39
CA ASP A 90 -25.55 1.27 10.37
C ASP A 90 -24.28 0.74 9.71
N GLY A 91 -24.46 -0.16 8.74
CA GLY A 91 -23.35 -0.78 8.04
C GLY A 91 -22.38 0.22 7.42
N LYS A 92 -22.82 1.46 7.11
CA LYS A 92 -21.91 2.50 6.60
C LYS A 92 -20.95 2.99 7.69
N LYS A 93 -21.43 3.16 8.91
CA LYS A 93 -20.62 3.54 10.07
C LYS A 93 -19.64 2.42 10.42
N GLU A 94 -20.12 1.17 10.49
CA GLU A 94 -19.27 0.00 10.77
C GLU A 94 -18.17 -0.18 9.70
N ILE A 95 -18.51 0.03 8.41
CA ILE A 95 -17.51 0.00 7.32
C ILE A 95 -16.46 1.09 7.52
N LYS A 96 -16.86 2.32 7.89
CA LYS A 96 -15.90 3.41 8.14
C LYS A 96 -15.00 3.13 9.34
N GLU A 97 -15.55 2.58 10.43
CA GLU A 97 -14.78 2.21 11.61
C GLU A 97 -13.77 1.09 11.30
N LEU A 98 -14.19 0.09 10.52
CA LEU A 98 -13.30 -0.98 10.06
C LEU A 98 -12.20 -0.44 9.13
N GLN A 99 -12.54 0.46 8.20
CA GLN A 99 -11.56 1.13 7.34
C GLN A 99 -10.53 1.91 8.16
N GLN A 100 -10.98 2.68 9.15
CA GLN A 100 -10.10 3.44 10.03
C GLN A 100 -9.18 2.51 10.84
N THR A 101 -9.71 1.42 11.36
CA THR A 101 -8.96 0.42 12.13
C THR A 101 -7.89 -0.24 11.26
N LEU A 102 -8.25 -0.71 10.07
CA LEU A 102 -7.32 -1.31 9.12
C LEU A 102 -6.20 -0.34 8.75
N LEU A 103 -6.55 0.92 8.52
CA LEU A 103 -5.60 1.96 8.17
C LEU A 103 -4.65 2.27 9.33
N ASN A 104 -5.14 2.34 10.57
CA ASN A 104 -4.29 2.53 11.74
C ASN A 104 -3.30 1.36 11.91
N GLU A 105 -3.77 0.12 11.80
CA GLU A 105 -2.94 -1.08 11.90
C GLU A 105 -1.87 -1.13 10.80
N THR A 106 -2.29 -0.84 9.56
CA THR A 106 -1.40 -0.83 8.39
C THR A 106 -0.30 0.23 8.53
N ARG A 107 -0.64 1.41 9.07
CA ARG A 107 0.33 2.48 9.36
C ARG A 107 1.31 2.08 10.46
N ALA A 108 0.82 1.57 11.58
CA ALA A 108 1.65 1.15 12.71
C ALA A 108 2.64 0.05 12.29
N TRP A 109 2.16 -0.93 11.53
CA TRP A 109 3.01 -1.97 10.94
C TRP A 109 4.08 -1.38 10.01
N PHE A 110 3.69 -0.47 9.10
CA PHE A 110 4.61 0.09 8.13
C PHE A 110 5.72 0.92 8.78
N LEU A 111 5.43 1.66 9.85
CA LEU A 111 6.45 2.41 10.59
C LEU A 111 7.53 1.47 11.17
N ARG A 112 7.11 0.33 11.75
CA ARG A 112 8.05 -0.69 12.25
C ARG A 112 8.85 -1.33 11.12
N PHE A 113 8.18 -1.65 10.01
CA PHE A 113 8.84 -2.19 8.83
C PHE A 113 9.87 -1.20 8.27
N LEU A 114 9.49 0.06 8.09
CA LEU A 114 10.34 1.11 7.56
C LEU A 114 11.55 1.35 8.45
N GLU A 115 11.38 1.28 9.78
CA GLU A 115 12.50 1.36 10.71
C GLU A 115 13.54 0.27 10.44
N GLY A 116 13.11 -0.99 10.37
CA GLY A 116 14.01 -2.11 10.06
C GLY A 116 14.60 -2.01 8.64
N ALA A 117 13.82 -1.53 7.67
CA ALA A 117 14.29 -1.33 6.31
C ALA A 117 15.36 -0.24 6.20
N LEU A 118 15.25 0.85 6.97
CA LEU A 118 16.27 1.88 7.03
C LEU A 118 17.55 1.38 7.74
N ASP A 119 17.39 0.45 8.66
CA ASP A 119 18.53 -0.16 9.36
C ASP A 119 19.25 -1.23 8.51
N ALA A 120 18.59 -1.86 7.53
CA ALA A 120 19.13 -3.03 6.80
C ALA A 120 19.03 -2.98 5.26
N GLY A 121 18.03 -2.32 4.69
CA GLY A 121 17.58 -2.51 3.30
C GLY A 121 17.97 -1.45 2.28
N PHE A 122 18.50 -0.31 2.73
CA PHE A 122 18.92 0.78 1.84
C PHE A 122 20.43 1.03 1.85
N HIS A 123 21.21 0.13 2.45
CA HIS A 123 22.66 0.25 2.41
C HIS A 123 23.13 0.25 0.97
N VAL A 124 23.85 1.31 0.60
CA VAL A 124 24.65 1.36 -0.63
C VAL A 124 25.43 0.06 -0.68
N ALA A 125 25.35 -0.66 -1.79
CA ALA A 125 26.21 -1.78 -2.06
C ALA A 125 27.67 -1.29 -2.10
N ALA A 126 28.28 -1.05 -0.94
CA ALA A 126 29.71 -1.00 -0.73
C ALA A 126 30.30 -2.43 -0.85
N GLN A 127 29.73 -3.24 -1.75
CA GLN A 127 30.35 -4.43 -2.29
C GLN A 127 31.36 -3.98 -3.37
N GLU A 128 32.34 -3.16 -2.96
CA GLU A 128 33.68 -3.36 -3.49
C GLU A 128 34.17 -4.70 -2.93
N LYS A 129 33.66 -5.80 -3.50
CA LYS A 129 34.28 -7.10 -3.34
C LYS A 129 35.64 -7.00 -4.00
N LYS A 130 36.63 -6.69 -3.16
CA LYS A 130 38.04 -6.99 -3.34
C LYS A 130 38.14 -8.48 -3.71
N GLY A 131 38.22 -8.78 -5.00
CA GLY A 131 38.20 -10.18 -5.44
C GLY A 131 38.00 -10.37 -6.93
N LYS A 132 39.03 -10.00 -7.71
CA LYS A 132 39.58 -10.77 -8.82
C LYS A 132 38.61 -11.40 -9.85
N ASP A 133 38.69 -10.84 -11.06
CA ASP A 133 38.43 -11.46 -12.37
C ASP A 133 36.99 -11.92 -12.68
N PHE A 134 36.12 -10.98 -13.10
CA PHE A 134 35.04 -11.28 -14.03
C PHE A 134 34.95 -10.20 -15.11
N ALA A 135 35.76 -10.37 -16.15
CA ALA A 135 35.48 -9.75 -17.44
C ALA A 135 34.14 -10.30 -17.95
N THR A 136 33.24 -9.40 -18.36
CA THR A 136 31.97 -9.68 -19.08
C THR A 136 30.73 -9.98 -18.21
N GLN A 137 30.33 -9.05 -17.34
CA GLN A 137 28.92 -8.98 -16.93
C GLN A 137 28.45 -7.52 -16.81
N ARG A 138 27.77 -7.06 -17.88
CA ARG A 138 26.83 -5.93 -17.94
C ARG A 138 26.93 -4.89 -16.81
N MET A 139 27.73 -3.86 -17.05
CA MET A 139 27.80 -2.65 -16.24
C MET A 139 26.56 -1.76 -16.47
N GLU A 140 25.38 -2.22 -16.07
CA GLU A 140 24.15 -1.43 -15.82
C GLU A 140 23.07 -2.36 -15.21
N PRO A 141 22.87 -2.31 -13.88
CA PRO A 141 21.59 -1.84 -13.32
C PRO A 141 21.75 -1.05 -12.00
N GLU A 142 22.96 -0.62 -11.67
CA GLU A 142 23.28 -0.05 -10.36
C GLU A 142 22.77 1.40 -10.22
N ASN A 143 22.72 2.17 -11.31
CA ASN A 143 22.14 3.52 -11.27
C ASN A 143 20.62 3.48 -11.12
N ASN A 144 19.97 2.49 -11.75
CA ASN A 144 18.53 2.30 -11.65
C ASN A 144 18.09 1.91 -10.23
N HIS A 145 18.84 1.04 -9.52
CA HIS A 145 18.47 0.68 -8.15
C HIS A 145 18.62 1.86 -7.18
N ILE A 146 19.67 2.69 -7.32
CA ILE A 146 19.84 3.90 -6.50
C ILE A 146 18.71 4.89 -6.77
N ALA A 147 18.36 5.13 -8.04
CA ALA A 147 17.26 6.02 -8.40
C ALA A 147 15.92 5.55 -7.80
N VAL A 148 15.66 4.23 -7.85
CA VAL A 148 14.48 3.62 -7.21
C VAL A 148 14.53 3.79 -5.69
N ALA A 149 15.67 3.52 -5.05
CA ALA A 149 15.87 3.71 -3.61
C ALA A 149 15.58 5.15 -3.18
N LEU A 150 16.19 6.13 -3.85
CA LEU A 150 16.01 7.56 -3.57
C LEU A 150 14.56 8.01 -3.79
N SER A 151 13.92 7.54 -4.86
CA SER A 151 12.50 7.82 -5.13
C SER A 151 11.59 7.28 -4.03
N GLN A 152 11.84 6.06 -3.57
CA GLN A 152 11.05 5.44 -2.50
C GLN A 152 11.31 6.08 -1.14
N LEU A 153 12.56 6.45 -0.83
CA LEU A 153 12.90 7.20 0.39
C LEU A 153 12.23 8.57 0.40
N LYS A 154 12.18 9.25 -0.76
CA LYS A 154 11.43 10.50 -0.91
C LYS A 154 9.95 10.30 -0.65
N HIS A 155 9.30 9.31 -1.27
CA HIS A 155 7.88 9.02 -1.02
C HIS A 155 7.61 8.66 0.46
N ALA A 156 8.50 7.90 1.09
CA ALA A 156 8.39 7.59 2.51
C ALA A 156 8.48 8.86 3.38
N ASN A 157 9.40 9.79 3.04
CA ASN A 157 9.54 11.07 3.74
C ASN A 157 8.28 11.95 3.61
N GLU A 158 7.75 12.11 2.40
CA GLU A 158 6.51 12.87 2.15
C GLU A 158 5.31 12.25 2.89
N TRP A 159 5.23 10.92 2.91
CA TRP A 159 4.18 10.23 3.66
C TRP A 159 4.30 10.44 5.16
N LEU A 160 5.52 10.43 5.72
CA LEU A 160 5.77 10.76 7.13
C LEU A 160 5.39 12.21 7.46
N ASP A 161 5.59 13.16 6.55
CA ASP A 161 5.15 14.55 6.71
C ASP A 161 3.64 14.68 6.78
N ILE A 162 2.94 14.01 5.88
CA ILE A 162 1.48 13.94 5.91
C ILE A 162 1.01 13.30 7.22
N LEU A 163 1.66 12.23 7.67
CA LEU A 163 1.31 11.57 8.93
C LEU A 163 1.54 12.50 10.13
N ARG A 164 2.68 13.22 10.16
CA ARG A 164 3.01 14.18 11.21
C ARG A 164 2.00 15.33 11.28
N SER A 165 1.58 15.86 10.12
CA SER A 165 0.59 16.94 10.07
C SER A 165 -0.78 16.53 10.64
N LYS A 166 -1.19 15.27 10.43
CA LYS A 166 -2.43 14.71 10.98
C LYS A 166 -2.35 14.49 12.50
N LEU A 167 -1.15 14.21 13.00
CA LEU A 167 -0.91 13.90 14.40
C LEU A 167 -0.82 15.13 15.30
N SER A 168 -0.50 16.29 14.73
CA SER A 168 -0.38 17.55 15.48
C SER A 168 -1.67 18.02 16.16
N SER A 169 -2.79 17.32 15.96
CA SER A 169 -4.10 17.60 16.57
C SER A 169 -4.47 16.62 17.71
N GLU A 170 -3.65 15.62 18.03
CA GLU A 170 -3.97 14.54 18.98
C GLU A 170 -2.75 14.20 19.88
N ASP A 171 -2.97 13.87 21.15
CA ASP A 171 -1.95 13.65 22.21
C ASP A 171 -1.08 12.38 22.02
N ASN A 172 -0.60 12.10 20.82
CA ASN A 172 0.16 10.89 20.49
C ASN A 172 1.66 11.18 20.38
N ASN A 173 2.27 11.58 21.50
CA ASN A 173 3.69 11.96 21.57
C ASN A 173 4.64 10.83 21.10
N GLU A 174 4.33 9.57 21.41
CA GLU A 174 5.16 8.42 21.00
C GLU A 174 5.22 8.22 19.47
N LEU A 175 4.07 8.39 18.81
CA LEU A 175 4.00 8.27 17.35
C LEU A 175 4.72 9.45 16.67
N VAL A 176 4.61 10.65 17.26
CA VAL A 176 5.37 11.85 16.89
C VAL A 176 6.87 11.56 16.91
N GLU A 177 7.40 11.06 18.03
CA GLU A 177 8.82 10.74 18.19
C GLU A 177 9.28 9.65 17.20
N THR A 178 8.44 8.64 16.96
CA THR A 178 8.74 7.58 15.99
C THR A 178 8.85 8.13 14.57
N VAL A 179 7.94 9.03 14.17
CA VAL A 179 7.98 9.68 12.86
C VAL A 179 9.23 10.54 12.72
N ASP A 180 9.59 11.32 13.74
CA ASP A 180 10.78 12.18 13.70
C ASP A 180 12.06 11.34 13.62
N ARG A 181 12.16 10.26 14.39
CA ARG A 181 13.26 9.30 14.34
C ARG A 181 13.42 8.67 12.96
N LEU A 182 12.31 8.26 12.33
CA LEU A 182 12.32 7.71 10.98
C LEU A 182 12.77 8.73 9.93
N LYS A 183 12.31 9.98 10.03
CA LYS A 183 12.77 11.05 9.13
C LYS A 183 14.28 11.27 9.25
N GLN A 184 14.82 11.29 10.47
CA GLN A 184 16.26 11.38 10.69
C GLN A 184 17.02 10.20 10.06
N LYS A 185 16.52 8.96 10.21
CA LYS A 185 17.11 7.77 9.56
C LYS A 185 17.09 7.88 8.03
N ILE A 186 16.01 8.40 7.43
CA ILE A 186 15.95 8.66 6.00
C ILE A 186 17.04 9.66 5.58
N TYR A 187 17.18 10.79 6.28
CA TYR A 187 18.22 11.76 5.95
C TYR A 187 19.64 11.19 6.10
N ALA A 188 19.89 10.38 7.13
CA ALA A 188 21.16 9.69 7.30
C ALA A 188 21.44 8.72 6.14
N CYS A 189 20.45 7.95 5.71
CA CYS A 189 20.55 7.06 4.56
C CYS A 189 20.85 7.83 3.26
N LEU A 190 20.13 8.94 3.02
CA LEU A 190 20.36 9.80 1.86
C LEU A 190 21.77 10.41 1.85
N LEU A 191 22.27 10.84 3.01
CA LEU A 191 23.62 11.38 3.13
C LEU A 191 24.68 10.31 2.82
N ALA A 192 24.50 9.08 3.30
CA ALA A 192 25.40 7.96 2.97
C ALA A 192 25.48 7.68 1.46
N HIS A 193 24.37 7.84 0.72
CA HIS A 193 24.40 7.76 -0.75
C HIS A 193 25.20 8.90 -1.38
N VAL A 194 25.08 10.13 -0.86
CA VAL A 194 25.84 11.30 -1.34
C VAL A 194 27.33 11.13 -1.06
N ASP A 195 27.71 10.69 0.14
CA ASP A 195 29.10 10.43 0.53
C ASP A 195 29.74 9.33 -0.33
N SER A 196 28.98 8.29 -0.65
CA SER A 196 29.41 7.22 -1.56
C SER A 196 29.64 7.74 -2.99
N ALA A 197 28.73 8.61 -3.47
CA ALA A 197 28.88 9.25 -4.78
C ALA A 197 30.10 10.19 -4.81
N ALA A 198 30.32 10.99 -3.77
CA ALA A 198 31.48 11.87 -3.64
C ALA A 198 32.79 11.08 -3.64
N SER A 199 32.86 9.99 -2.85
CA SER A 199 34.03 9.10 -2.77
C SER A 199 34.35 8.45 -4.13
N ALA A 200 33.31 8.01 -4.86
CA ALA A 200 33.48 7.42 -6.19
C ALA A 200 34.03 8.42 -7.22
N LEU A 201 33.67 9.71 -7.10
CA LEU A 201 34.19 10.78 -7.95
C LEU A 201 35.65 11.13 -7.61
N GLU A 202 35.99 11.24 -6.33
CA GLU A 202 37.37 11.50 -5.88
C GLU A 202 38.34 10.42 -6.34
N ASN A 203 37.95 9.14 -6.25
CA ASN A 203 38.73 8.00 -6.73
C ASN A 203 39.00 8.04 -8.24
N ARG A 204 38.12 8.66 -9.03
CA ARG A 204 38.33 8.87 -10.47
C ARG A 204 39.24 10.06 -10.75
N SER A 205 39.14 11.12 -9.94
CA SER A 205 39.98 12.31 -10.09
C SER A 205 41.46 12.04 -9.76
N ASN A 206 41.76 11.18 -8.78
CA ASN A 206 43.14 10.84 -8.40
C ASN A 206 43.84 9.86 -9.36
N ARG A 207 43.16 9.40 -10.42
CA ARG A 207 43.73 8.49 -11.44
C ARG A 207 43.98 9.14 -12.80
N GLY A 208 43.61 10.41 -12.99
CA GLY A 208 43.86 11.20 -14.20
C GLY A 208 45.04 12.14 -14.02
#